data_AF-A0A3N7F0U4-F1
#
_entry.id   AF-A0A3N7F0U4-F1
#
_cell.length_a   1.000
_cell.length_b   1.000
_cell.length_c   1.000
_cell.angle_alpha   90.00
_cell.angle_beta   90.00
_cell.angle_gamma   90.00
#
_symmetry.space_group_name_H-M   'P 1'
#
loop_
_entity.id
_entity.type
_entity.pdbx_description
1 polymer ?
#
loop_
_entity_poly.entity_id
_entity_poly.type
_entity_poly.pdbx_seq_one_letter_code
_entity_poly.pdbx_strand_id
1 'polypeptide(L)'
;MRNLIIALCLSVFAISVNAQTTPKKAVAAKVITKQTVDIACGECQFKMKGKDCDLAVKIDGKPYFVDGKNIDDFGDAHGEHGFCNAVSKAEVTGEIVNNRFKAKEIKLLPVKK
;
A
#
# COMPACT_ATOMS: atom_id res chain seq x y z
N MET A 1 1.57 75.78 -11.71
CA MET A 1 1.09 75.18 -12.99
C MET A 1 1.90 73.92 -13.25
N ARG A 2 1.18 72.88 -13.68
CA ARG A 2 1.66 71.64 -14.30
C ARG A 2 2.08 70.48 -13.37
N ASN A 3 1.02 69.79 -12.94
CA ASN A 3 0.83 68.33 -12.97
C ASN A 3 1.68 67.51 -12.01
N LEU A 4 1.10 67.05 -10.89
CA LEU A 4 0.46 65.71 -10.79
C LEU A 4 1.40 64.62 -11.29
N ILE A 5 2.01 63.87 -10.35
CA ILE A 5 2.28 62.43 -10.52
C ILE A 5 2.48 61.80 -9.12
N ILE A 6 1.44 61.03 -8.73
CA ILE A 6 1.49 59.69 -8.11
C ILE A 6 1.96 59.66 -6.63
N ALA A 7 1.06 59.71 -5.65
CA ALA A 7 0.18 58.61 -5.17
C ALA A 7 1.00 57.42 -4.60
N LEU A 8 0.99 57.20 -3.28
CA LEU A 8 -0.02 56.43 -2.53
C LEU A 8 0.44 54.97 -2.32
N CYS A 9 0.11 54.43 -1.13
CA CYS A 9 0.24 53.04 -0.67
C CYS A 9 1.65 52.66 -0.19
N LEU A 10 1.96 52.63 1.12
CA LEU A 10 1.33 51.75 2.12
C LEU A 10 0.94 50.39 1.54
N SER A 11 1.90 49.64 0.99
CA SER A 11 1.72 48.22 0.74
C SER A 11 2.18 47.42 1.96
N VAL A 12 1.22 47.17 2.84
CA VAL A 12 1.25 46.14 3.87
C VAL A 12 1.58 44.82 3.19
N PHE A 13 2.77 44.29 3.43
CA PHE A 13 3.15 42.92 3.05
C PHE A 13 2.43 41.95 4.00
N ALA A 14 1.15 41.68 3.73
CA ALA A 14 0.45 40.56 4.32
C ALA A 14 0.96 39.29 3.63
N ILE A 15 1.88 38.59 4.31
CA ILE A 15 2.37 37.29 3.88
C ILE A 15 1.25 36.28 4.17
N SER A 16 0.38 36.07 3.19
CA SER A 16 -0.62 34.99 3.23
C SER A 16 0.09 33.66 3.02
N VAL A 17 0.54 33.02 4.11
CA VAL A 17 0.99 31.62 4.10
C VAL A 17 -0.23 30.75 3.83
N ASN A 18 -0.43 30.36 2.57
CA ASN A 18 -1.48 29.43 2.19
C ASN A 18 -0.93 28.01 2.36
N ALA A 19 -1.07 27.44 3.56
CA ALA A 19 -0.82 26.02 3.81
C ALA A 19 -1.98 25.21 3.21
N GLN A 20 -1.96 24.99 1.89
CA GLN A 20 -2.89 24.09 1.24
C GLN A 20 -2.51 22.65 1.59
N THR A 21 -3.13 22.11 2.63
CA THR A 21 -3.16 20.67 2.87
C THR A 21 -3.98 20.04 1.75
N THR A 22 -3.30 19.45 0.76
CA THR A 22 -3.97 18.62 -0.26
C THR A 22 -4.83 17.58 0.46
N PRO A 23 -6.17 17.56 0.26
CA PRO A 23 -6.98 16.51 0.83
C PRO A 23 -6.50 15.18 0.24
N LYS A 24 -6.00 14.27 1.09
CA LYS A 24 -5.74 12.89 0.70
C LYS A 24 -7.05 12.34 0.15
N LYS A 25 -7.15 12.25 -1.18
CA LYS A 25 -8.25 11.61 -1.88
C LYS A 25 -8.42 10.23 -1.26
N ALA A 26 -9.51 10.01 -0.52
CA ALA A 26 -9.85 8.70 0.01
C ALA A 26 -9.93 7.75 -1.18
N VAL A 27 -8.96 6.84 -1.29
CA VAL A 27 -8.94 5.85 -2.36
C VAL A 27 -10.09 4.90 -2.06
N ALA A 28 -11.09 4.87 -2.93
CA ALA A 28 -12.20 3.93 -2.81
C ALA A 28 -11.66 2.51 -2.60
N ALA A 29 -12.21 1.80 -1.62
CA ALA A 29 -11.80 0.44 -1.31
C ALA A 29 -12.04 -0.46 -2.53
N LYS A 30 -11.02 -1.20 -2.97
CA LYS A 30 -11.15 -2.20 -4.04
C LYS A 30 -11.43 -3.56 -3.43
N VAL A 31 -12.61 -4.11 -3.67
CA VAL A 31 -13.01 -5.45 -3.21
C VAL A 31 -12.39 -6.51 -4.12
N ILE A 32 -11.83 -7.56 -3.53
CA ILE A 32 -11.23 -8.71 -4.18
C ILE A 32 -11.99 -9.96 -3.74
N THR A 33 -12.47 -10.75 -4.69
CA THR A 33 -13.28 -11.94 -4.40
C THR A 33 -12.68 -13.16 -5.11
N LYS A 34 -12.25 -14.15 -4.32
CA LYS A 34 -11.71 -15.44 -4.80
C LYS A 34 -10.70 -15.30 -5.94
N GLN A 35 -9.80 -14.32 -5.85
CA GLN A 35 -8.79 -14.10 -6.88
C GLN A 35 -7.57 -14.95 -6.58
N THR A 36 -7.06 -15.68 -7.58
CA THR A 36 -5.75 -16.35 -7.46
C THR A 36 -4.62 -15.33 -7.60
N VAL A 37 -3.73 -15.29 -6.63
CA VAL A 37 -2.63 -14.34 -6.51
C VAL A 37 -1.35 -15.04 -6.07
N ASP A 38 -0.22 -14.38 -6.28
CA ASP A 38 1.02 -14.78 -5.63
C ASP A 38 1.00 -14.30 -4.16
N ILE A 39 1.48 -15.15 -3.25
CA ILE A 39 1.58 -14.88 -1.81
C ILE A 39 2.97 -15.28 -1.31
N ALA A 40 3.60 -14.39 -0.54
CA ALA A 40 4.97 -14.58 -0.02
C ALA A 40 5.30 -13.53 1.05
N CYS A 41 6.54 -13.53 1.56
CA CYS A 41 7.09 -12.41 2.32
C CYS A 41 7.25 -11.17 1.42
N GLY A 42 6.71 -10.03 1.86
CA GLY A 42 6.73 -8.78 1.12
C GLY A 42 8.15 -8.24 0.93
N GLU A 43 8.96 -8.27 1.97
CA GLU A 43 10.33 -7.78 2.00
C GLU A 43 11.25 -8.70 1.19
N CYS A 44 11.24 -10.00 1.49
CA CYS A 44 12.16 -10.96 0.91
C CYS A 44 11.86 -11.22 -0.57
N GLN A 45 10.59 -11.50 -0.91
CA GLN A 45 10.20 -11.98 -2.25
C GLN A 45 9.67 -10.87 -3.14
N PHE A 46 8.92 -9.90 -2.60
CA PHE A 46 8.36 -8.79 -3.39
C PHE A 46 9.15 -7.48 -3.31
N LYS A 47 10.27 -7.46 -2.56
CA LYS A 47 11.17 -6.30 -2.43
C LYS A 47 10.45 -5.05 -1.91
N MET A 48 9.42 -5.25 -1.07
CA MET A 48 8.74 -4.16 -0.38
C MET A 48 9.65 -3.56 0.69
N LYS A 49 9.46 -2.27 0.99
CA LYS A 49 10.22 -1.61 2.06
C LYS A 49 9.73 -2.11 3.41
N GLY A 50 10.66 -2.62 4.21
CA GLY A 50 10.43 -3.16 5.55
C GLY A 50 11.73 -3.82 6.03
N LYS A 51 11.75 -4.29 7.28
CA LYS A 51 12.85 -5.10 7.83
C LYS A 51 12.35 -6.38 8.50
N ASP A 52 11.05 -6.62 8.44
CA ASP A 52 10.37 -7.71 9.09
C ASP A 52 10.04 -8.81 8.06
N CYS A 53 9.34 -9.86 8.50
CA CYS A 53 8.86 -10.95 7.64
C CYS A 53 7.36 -10.82 7.42
N ASP A 54 6.94 -9.74 6.75
CA ASP A 54 5.51 -9.44 6.62
C ASP A 54 4.89 -10.19 5.45
N LEU A 55 3.72 -10.79 5.70
CA LEU A 55 2.95 -11.45 4.66
C LEU A 55 2.45 -10.43 3.63
N ALA A 56 2.61 -10.76 2.35
CA ALA A 56 2.16 -9.93 1.25
C ALA A 56 1.49 -10.77 0.14
N VAL A 57 0.59 -10.14 -0.59
CA VAL A 57 -0.04 -10.69 -1.80
C VAL A 57 0.21 -9.77 -2.99
N LYS A 58 0.36 -10.34 -4.18
CA LYS A 58 0.49 -9.59 -5.43
C LYS A 58 -0.80 -9.66 -6.24
N ILE A 59 -1.58 -8.59 -6.17
CA ILE A 59 -2.87 -8.45 -6.87
C ILE A 59 -2.64 -7.57 -8.09
N ASP A 60 -2.97 -8.09 -9.27
CA ASP A 60 -2.80 -7.41 -10.56
C ASP A 60 -1.37 -6.84 -10.76
N GLY A 61 -0.37 -7.64 -10.38
CA GLY A 61 1.05 -7.27 -10.48
C GLY A 61 1.57 -6.34 -9.39
N LYS A 62 0.70 -5.76 -8.55
CA LYS A 62 1.10 -4.87 -7.45
C LYS A 62 1.10 -5.59 -6.10
N PRO A 63 2.19 -5.52 -5.32
CA PRO A 63 2.25 -6.14 -4.01
C PRO A 63 1.58 -5.27 -2.94
N TYR A 64 0.91 -5.92 -2.00
CA TYR A 64 0.24 -5.34 -0.84
C TYR A 64 0.58 -6.15 0.39
N PHE A 65 0.99 -5.49 1.47
CA PHE A 65 1.06 -6.15 2.77
C PHE A 65 -0.34 -6.56 3.22
N VAL A 66 -0.41 -7.71 3.88
CA VAL A 66 -1.64 -8.31 4.37
C VAL A 66 -1.92 -7.84 5.80
N ASP A 67 -3.17 -7.49 6.06
CA ASP A 67 -3.69 -7.29 7.41
C ASP A 67 -4.63 -8.45 7.79
N GLY A 68 -4.57 -8.89 9.05
CA GLY A 68 -5.47 -9.91 9.62
C GLY A 68 -4.96 -11.36 9.54
N LYS A 69 -3.80 -11.57 8.90
CA LYS A 69 -3.06 -12.84 8.88
C LYS A 69 -1.57 -12.58 8.97
N ASN A 70 -0.88 -13.41 9.73
CA ASN A 70 0.57 -13.38 9.87
C ASN A 70 1.22 -14.40 8.93
N ILE A 71 2.50 -14.20 8.63
CA ILE A 71 3.25 -15.08 7.74
C ILE A 71 3.31 -16.52 8.28
N ASP A 72 3.47 -16.67 9.59
CA ASP A 72 3.62 -17.96 10.27
C ASP A 72 2.29 -18.71 10.48
N ASP A 73 1.15 -18.06 10.19
CA ASP A 73 -0.17 -18.72 10.18
C ASP A 73 -0.25 -19.85 9.13
N PHE A 74 0.71 -19.87 8.19
CA PHE A 74 0.80 -20.79 7.07
C PHE A 74 1.98 -21.77 7.15
N GLY A 75 2.68 -21.81 8.28
CA GLY A 75 3.88 -22.63 8.50
C GLY A 75 5.15 -21.79 8.68
N ASP A 76 6.29 -22.46 8.84
CA ASP A 76 7.59 -21.80 9.05
C ASP A 76 7.98 -20.96 7.83
N ALA A 77 8.01 -19.64 7.99
CA ALA A 77 8.39 -18.71 6.93
C ALA A 77 9.83 -18.91 6.42
N HIS A 78 10.73 -19.47 7.24
CA HIS A 78 12.13 -19.70 6.90
C HIS A 78 12.43 -21.15 6.48
N GLY A 79 11.43 -22.03 6.45
CA GLY A 79 11.58 -23.38 5.91
C GLY A 79 11.95 -23.37 4.42
N GLU A 80 12.37 -24.51 3.87
CA GLU A 80 12.78 -24.64 2.47
C GLU A 80 11.74 -24.09 1.47
N HIS A 81 10.46 -24.24 1.80
CA HIS A 81 9.33 -23.73 1.02
C HIS A 81 8.55 -22.64 1.76
N GLY A 82 9.12 -22.08 2.82
CA GLY A 82 8.56 -20.99 3.59
C GLY A 82 8.49 -19.70 2.77
N PHE A 83 7.61 -18.78 3.17
CA PHE A 83 7.34 -17.56 2.41
C PHE A 83 8.52 -16.58 2.30
N CYS A 84 9.55 -16.68 3.13
CA CYS A 84 10.79 -15.92 2.96
C CYS A 84 11.67 -16.50 1.84
N ASN A 85 11.49 -17.78 1.49
CA ASN A 85 12.34 -18.50 0.53
C ASN A 85 11.63 -18.78 -0.80
N ALA A 86 10.30 -18.86 -0.82
CA ALA A 86 9.52 -19.20 -2.00
C ALA A 86 8.28 -18.31 -2.18
N VAL A 87 7.82 -18.20 -3.43
CA VAL A 87 6.54 -17.58 -3.78
C VAL A 87 5.52 -18.67 -4.05
N SER A 88 4.41 -18.63 -3.32
CA SER A 88 3.31 -19.58 -3.46
C SER A 88 2.11 -18.93 -4.15
N LYS A 89 1.09 -19.73 -4.45
CA LYS A 89 -0.20 -19.23 -4.94
C LYS A 89 -1.30 -19.43 -3.90
N ALA A 90 -2.18 -18.44 -3.80
CA ALA A 90 -3.36 -18.50 -2.95
C ALA A 90 -4.59 -17.96 -3.69
N GLU A 91 -5.75 -18.49 -3.36
CA GLU A 91 -7.03 -17.82 -3.60
C GLU A 91 -7.32 -16.88 -2.42
N VAL A 92 -7.59 -15.60 -2.70
CA VAL A 92 -7.82 -14.59 -1.66
C VAL A 92 -9.15 -13.86 -1.85
N THR A 93 -9.77 -13.53 -0.71
CA THR A 93 -10.94 -12.65 -0.63
C THR A 93 -10.66 -11.57 0.43
N GLY A 94 -10.97 -10.31 0.14
CA GLY A 94 -10.69 -9.19 1.01
C GLY A 94 -10.84 -7.85 0.32
N GLU A 95 -10.24 -6.81 0.88
CA GLU A 95 -10.33 -5.45 0.36
C GLU A 95 -8.98 -4.74 0.41
N ILE A 96 -8.67 -3.97 -0.64
CA ILE A 96 -7.52 -3.07 -0.63
C ILE A 96 -7.99 -1.72 -0.08
N VAL A 97 -7.46 -1.35 1.09
CA VAL A 97 -7.74 -0.09 1.78
C VAL A 97 -6.41 0.53 2.19
N ASN A 98 -6.19 1.80 1.86
CA ASN A 98 -4.96 2.52 2.20
C ASN A 98 -3.66 1.79 1.78
N ASN A 99 -3.67 1.18 0.59
CA ASN A 99 -2.54 0.41 0.03
C ASN A 99 -2.13 -0.82 0.86
N ARG A 100 -3.05 -1.38 1.66
CA ARG A 100 -2.90 -2.68 2.33
C ARG A 100 -4.07 -3.58 1.97
N PHE A 101 -3.82 -4.88 1.92
CA PHE A 101 -4.85 -5.88 1.66
C PHE A 101 -5.39 -6.40 2.99
N LYS A 102 -6.63 -6.03 3.32
CA LYS A 102 -7.34 -6.54 4.50
C LYS A 102 -7.93 -7.90 4.14
N ALA A 103 -7.31 -8.96 4.62
CA ALA A 103 -7.71 -10.32 4.30
C ALA A 103 -8.98 -10.71 5.04
N LYS A 104 -9.96 -11.23 4.29
CA LYS A 104 -11.12 -11.95 4.85
C LYS A 104 -10.89 -13.45 4.80
N GLU A 105 -10.35 -13.94 3.69
CA GLU A 105 -10.02 -15.36 3.47
C GLU A 105 -8.76 -15.47 2.63
N ILE A 106 -7.88 -16.41 3.00
CA ILE A 106 -6.70 -16.80 2.24
C ILE A 106 -6.68 -18.33 2.22
N LYS A 107 -6.72 -18.91 1.03
CA LYS A 107 -6.64 -20.35 0.82
C LYS A 107 -5.43 -20.66 -0.05
N LEU A 108 -4.41 -21.29 0.55
CA LEU A 108 -3.25 -21.74 -0.20
C LEU A 108 -3.63 -22.80 -1.23
N LEU A 109 -3.06 -22.66 -2.42
CA LEU A 109 -3.23 -23.62 -3.50
C LEU A 109 -2.08 -24.64 -3.45
N PRO A 110 -2.34 -25.91 -3.77
CA PRO A 110 -1.29 -26.92 -3.81
C PRO A 110 -0.25 -26.57 -4.88
N VAL A 111 1.02 -26.78 -4.53
CA VAL A 111 2.12 -26.70 -5.51
C VAL A 111 1.93 -27.81 -6.52
N LYS A 112 1.72 -27.47 -7.79
CA LYS A 112 1.73 -28.47 -8.87
C LYS A 112 3.17 -28.98 -9.01
N LYS A 113 3.39 -30.25 -8.72
CA LYS A 113 4.65 -30.97 -8.98
C LYS A 113 4.86 -31.14 -10.48
#